data_AF-A0A2T6NPC2-F1
#
_entry.id   AF-A0A2T6NPC2-F1
#
_cell.length_a   1.000
_cell.length_b   1.000
_cell.length_c   1.000
_cell.angle_alpha   90.00
_cell.angle_beta   90.00
_cell.angle_gamma   90.00
#
_symmetry.space_group_name_H-M   'P 1'
#
loop_
_entity.id
_entity.type
_entity.pdbx_description
1 polymer ?
#
loop_
_entity_poly.entity_id
_entity_poly.type
_entity_poly.pdbx_seq_one_letter_code
_entity_poly.pdbx_strand_id
1 'polypeptide(L)'
;MPIVPEAQPHQVTPQVGPSTAINIRTNPDNFGGQIGAELRRTGDVMSRRAIEMKQENDKTAAYELDNEFSEAVRDLLHHRDDAFYRKNGRDAFEAYESTKMEMDKLKTEYTKRAANDTQRRMFEQVAGGRIESSLNAMSRHSSRERVKWLDSVDEARATEESQNAIGAWRDPAAVKIHIRTGANAIADRLERSGASAEEIQSKVEAYETQIHKQIIGAMADDNPGKARAYFEEHEDRIDADEHAVIADMLEEETLLEEVQFMSDQIWSHYSKFEDKLAAARTLEGKVREGVVKDIKVRQAEEQAIERLNEKQAYDQGEVAVRNGAKPSELPVSLRSQMDADSLTALDRLYVKIKSGDPIVTVPDLWNSFQSMAYTDPEAFLKVKLHTLQDQIEKPDLDRLYSLQRALRGSSTDRDYFTEVQDLRTQVNQLFKDTKSEEAIQMHQRVQMKATKREAELNRKLTPVEKMQLVNDTYREVVTDRGFIWDARKREFEITAEGVPDFLIDEIVVVLELEGMEASEENIQKAYRAMMGAPNGR
;
A
#
# COMPACT_ATOMS: atom_id res chain seq x y z
N MET A 1 44.33 10.88 35.77
CA MET A 1 44.27 12.19 36.45
C MET A 1 45.69 12.57 36.89
N PRO A 2 46.21 13.75 36.51
CA PRO A 2 47.54 14.19 36.89
C PRO A 2 47.54 14.79 38.32
N ILE A 3 48.61 14.53 39.06
CA ILE A 3 48.83 14.96 40.46
C ILE A 3 49.45 16.37 40.44
N VAL A 4 48.88 17.30 41.21
CA VAL A 4 49.35 18.68 41.40
C VAL A 4 50.35 18.74 42.56
N PRO A 5 51.49 19.45 42.46
CA PRO A 5 52.42 19.63 43.59
C PRO A 5 51.92 20.66 44.63
N GLU A 6 52.05 20.32 45.91
CA GLU A 6 51.78 21.20 47.07
C GLU A 6 52.79 22.35 47.20
N ALA A 7 52.29 23.55 47.52
CA ALA A 7 53.09 24.71 47.88
C ALA A 7 53.31 24.79 49.40
N GLN A 8 54.57 24.94 49.84
CA GLN A 8 54.92 25.11 51.26
C GLN A 8 54.71 26.56 51.76
N PRO A 9 54.29 26.75 53.03
CA PRO A 9 53.99 28.06 53.60
C PRO A 9 55.26 28.83 54.03
N HIS A 10 55.32 30.13 53.72
CA HIS A 10 56.37 31.04 54.19
C HIS A 10 56.01 31.60 55.56
N GLN A 11 56.86 31.35 56.58
CA GLN A 11 56.82 32.03 57.87
C GLN A 11 57.67 33.31 57.81
N VAL A 12 57.13 34.42 58.32
CA VAL A 12 57.86 35.69 58.48
C VAL A 12 58.01 35.97 59.98
N THR A 13 59.25 36.16 60.44
CA THR A 13 59.57 36.56 61.82
C THR A 13 59.90 38.06 61.86
N PRO A 14 59.31 38.88 62.75
CA PRO A 14 59.62 40.30 62.83
C PRO A 14 60.85 40.58 63.71
N GLN A 15 61.74 41.44 63.23
CA GLN A 15 62.94 41.90 63.95
C GLN A 15 62.72 43.33 64.49
N VAL A 16 62.85 43.50 65.80
CA VAL A 16 62.69 44.78 66.52
C VAL A 16 64.05 45.48 66.65
N GLY A 17 64.10 46.76 66.28
CA GLY A 17 65.28 47.63 66.45
C GLY A 17 65.22 48.51 67.72
N PRO A 18 66.35 49.09 68.17
CA PRO A 18 66.54 49.58 69.53
C PRO A 18 66.00 50.99 69.80
N SER A 19 65.56 51.17 71.03
CA SER A 19 65.06 52.41 71.63
C SER A 19 66.20 53.26 72.20
N THR A 20 66.22 54.55 71.87
CA THR A 20 67.02 55.57 72.56
C THR A 20 66.12 56.70 73.04
N ALA A 21 66.21 56.97 74.34
CA ALA A 21 65.52 58.06 75.02
C ALA A 21 66.42 59.31 75.16
N ILE A 22 65.80 60.39 75.66
CA ILE A 22 66.38 61.59 76.29
C ILE A 22 66.56 62.75 75.27
N ASN A 23 66.18 64.02 75.48
CA ASN A 23 65.98 64.85 76.67
C ASN A 23 65.09 66.09 76.34
N ILE A 24 64.35 66.60 77.32
CA ILE A 24 63.60 67.87 77.21
C ILE A 24 64.48 68.99 77.77
N ARG A 25 64.67 70.07 77.00
CA ARG A 25 65.10 71.38 77.50
C ARG A 25 64.07 72.43 77.11
N THR A 26 63.37 72.94 78.11
CA THR A 26 62.52 74.11 78.07
C THR A 26 63.36 75.38 78.22
N ASN A 27 63.05 76.43 77.46
CA ASN A 27 63.39 77.82 77.80
C ASN A 27 62.10 78.67 77.78
N PRO A 28 61.91 79.61 78.72
CA PRO A 28 60.61 80.14 79.14
C PRO A 28 60.29 81.54 78.58
N ASP A 29 60.35 81.71 77.26
CA ASP A 29 59.84 82.91 76.60
C ASP A 29 58.59 82.59 75.77
N ASN A 30 57.49 83.28 76.12
CA ASN A 30 56.27 83.52 75.35
C ASN A 30 55.09 82.55 75.55
N PHE A 31 54.72 82.44 76.82
CA PHE A 31 53.33 82.48 77.30
C PHE A 31 52.42 83.31 76.35
N GLY A 32 51.54 82.65 75.58
CA GLY A 32 50.56 83.33 74.70
C GLY A 32 50.31 82.69 73.33
N GLY A 33 51.16 81.78 72.83
CA GLY A 33 51.04 81.19 71.48
C GLY A 33 50.44 79.78 71.38
N GLN A 34 50.36 79.03 72.49
CA GLN A 34 50.01 77.60 72.45
C GLN A 34 48.53 77.32 72.19
N ILE A 35 47.60 78.20 72.56
CA ILE A 35 46.18 78.02 72.23
C ILE A 35 45.94 78.28 70.72
N GLY A 36 46.71 79.16 70.07
CA GLY A 36 46.54 79.49 68.64
C GLY A 36 47.29 78.58 67.65
N ALA A 37 48.34 77.88 68.08
CA ALA A 37 49.02 76.88 67.24
C ALA A 37 48.38 75.47 67.35
N GLU A 38 47.86 75.12 68.53
CA GLU A 38 47.07 73.89 68.76
C GLU A 38 45.69 73.97 68.06
N LEU A 39 45.00 75.13 68.10
CA LEU A 39 43.75 75.34 67.35
C LEU A 39 43.95 75.29 65.83
N ARG A 40 45.07 75.80 65.29
CA ARG A 40 45.36 75.75 63.85
C ARG A 40 45.66 74.33 63.38
N ARG A 41 46.44 73.54 64.13
CA ARG A 41 46.64 72.11 63.84
C ARG A 41 45.36 71.28 63.99
N THR A 42 44.54 71.57 65.00
CA THR A 42 43.24 70.90 65.19
C THR A 42 42.25 71.30 64.10
N GLY A 43 42.24 72.57 63.66
CA GLY A 43 41.48 73.06 62.51
C GLY A 43 41.89 72.41 61.19
N ASP A 44 43.20 72.21 60.95
CA ASP A 44 43.73 71.51 59.78
C ASP A 44 43.43 70.00 59.80
N VAL A 45 43.40 69.37 60.98
CA VAL A 45 43.02 67.96 61.13
C VAL A 45 41.51 67.77 60.97
N MET A 46 40.69 68.66 61.55
CA MET A 46 39.23 68.65 61.38
C MET A 46 38.81 68.99 59.95
N SER A 47 39.49 69.93 59.29
CA SER A 47 39.26 70.26 57.88
C SER A 47 39.60 69.09 56.96
N ARG A 48 40.75 68.42 57.17
CA ARG A 48 41.11 67.19 56.44
C ARG A 48 40.10 66.07 56.65
N ARG A 49 39.70 65.82 57.90
CA ARG A 49 38.70 64.80 58.23
C ARG A 49 37.32 65.12 57.64
N ALA A 50 36.92 66.38 57.60
CA ALA A 50 35.67 66.79 56.95
C ALA A 50 35.72 66.62 55.42
N ILE A 51 36.88 66.87 54.79
CA ILE A 51 37.11 66.61 53.36
C ILE A 51 37.06 65.11 53.08
N GLU A 52 37.71 64.28 53.91
CA GLU A 52 37.68 62.82 53.81
C GLU A 52 36.25 62.28 53.95
N MET A 53 35.51 62.68 55.00
CA MET A 53 34.11 62.29 55.17
C MET A 53 33.22 62.71 54.00
N LYS A 54 33.46 63.91 53.43
CA LYS A 54 32.74 64.35 52.23
C LYS A 54 33.06 63.46 51.02
N GLN A 55 34.33 63.12 50.81
CA GLN A 55 34.74 62.23 49.72
C GLN A 55 34.16 60.82 49.88
N GLU A 56 34.12 60.28 51.11
CA GLU A 56 33.49 58.99 51.41
C GLU A 56 31.99 59.01 51.14
N ASN A 57 31.29 60.08 51.54
CA ASN A 57 29.87 60.25 51.28
C ASN A 57 29.57 60.37 49.77
N ASP A 58 30.34 61.18 49.04
CA ASP A 58 30.19 61.32 47.58
C ASP A 58 30.46 59.99 46.85
N LYS A 59 31.48 59.25 47.29
CA LYS A 59 31.79 57.91 46.75
C LYS A 59 30.66 56.91 47.02
N THR A 60 30.12 56.90 48.24
CA THR A 60 29.03 56.00 48.63
C THR A 60 27.77 56.29 47.82
N ALA A 61 27.38 57.56 47.68
CA ALA A 61 26.24 57.96 46.87
C ALA A 61 26.40 57.59 45.38
N ALA A 62 27.62 57.72 44.83
CA ALA A 62 27.90 57.28 43.46
C ALA A 62 27.78 55.75 43.30
N TYR A 63 28.14 54.96 44.31
CA TYR A 63 27.97 53.51 44.31
C TYR A 63 26.51 53.07 44.46
N GLU A 64 25.69 53.79 45.23
CA GLU A 64 24.25 53.55 45.28
C GLU A 64 23.61 53.75 43.91
N LEU A 65 23.94 54.85 43.22
CA LEU A 65 23.49 55.09 41.84
C LEU A 65 23.96 54.00 40.87
N ASP A 66 25.20 53.54 40.99
CA ASP A 66 25.73 52.44 40.15
C ASP A 66 25.02 51.11 40.40
N ASN A 67 24.69 50.79 41.66
CA ASN A 67 23.98 49.56 42.00
C ASN A 67 22.59 49.52 41.38
N GLU A 68 21.82 50.62 41.53
CA GLU A 68 20.49 50.71 40.93
C GLU A 68 20.53 50.75 39.40
N PHE A 69 21.49 51.49 38.82
CA PHE A 69 21.72 51.48 37.37
C PHE A 69 22.07 50.07 36.87
N SER A 70 22.93 49.35 37.59
CA SER A 70 23.32 47.98 37.23
C SER A 70 22.14 47.02 37.30
N GLU A 71 21.19 47.22 38.22
CA GLU A 71 19.95 46.44 38.29
C GLU A 71 19.05 46.74 37.09
N ALA A 72 18.84 48.02 36.76
CA ALA A 72 18.04 48.41 35.60
C ALA A 72 18.61 47.88 34.26
N VAL A 73 19.94 47.90 34.10
CA VAL A 73 20.61 47.30 32.94
C VAL A 73 20.44 45.78 32.94
N ARG A 74 20.59 45.11 34.09
CA ARG A 74 20.39 43.65 34.16
C ARG A 74 18.96 43.27 33.79
N ASP A 75 17.98 44.02 34.26
CA ASP A 75 16.57 43.80 33.92
C ASP A 75 16.31 43.94 32.43
N LEU A 76 16.79 45.02 31.82
CA LEU A 76 16.70 45.27 30.38
C LEU A 76 17.32 44.14 29.55
N LEU A 77 18.44 43.58 30.01
CA LEU A 77 19.16 42.55 29.26
C LEU A 77 18.62 41.15 29.49
N HIS A 78 18.10 40.83 30.68
CA HIS A 78 17.81 39.43 31.08
C HIS A 78 16.39 39.18 31.62
N HIS A 79 15.80 40.11 32.37
CA HIS A 79 14.63 39.80 33.21
C HIS A 79 13.30 40.26 32.61
N ARG A 80 13.27 41.37 31.85
CA ARG A 80 12.06 41.83 31.16
C ARG A 80 11.53 40.80 30.17
N ASP A 81 10.24 40.88 29.86
CA ASP A 81 9.61 40.00 28.87
C ASP A 81 10.21 40.20 27.47
N ASP A 82 10.57 41.43 27.12
CA ASP A 82 11.22 41.82 25.87
C ASP A 82 12.75 41.89 25.98
N ALA A 83 13.34 41.32 27.04
CA ALA A 83 14.77 41.38 27.33
C ALA A 83 15.64 40.96 26.14
N PHE A 84 16.74 41.68 25.93
CA PHE A 84 17.61 41.48 24.75
C PHE A 84 18.07 40.03 24.58
N TYR A 85 18.53 39.37 25.65
CA TYR A 85 19.02 37.99 25.57
C TYR A 85 17.92 36.92 25.42
N ARG A 86 16.64 37.31 25.44
CA ARG A 86 15.53 36.40 25.09
C ARG A 86 15.23 36.39 23.59
N LYS A 87 15.72 37.38 22.84
CA LYS A 87 15.55 37.47 21.39
C LYS A 87 16.53 36.54 20.69
N ASN A 88 16.08 35.93 19.58
CA ASN A 88 16.86 34.99 18.77
C ASN A 88 16.80 35.38 17.29
N GLY A 89 17.70 34.82 16.49
CA GLY A 89 17.75 35.03 15.04
C GLY A 89 17.76 36.51 14.65
N ARG A 90 16.85 36.86 13.73
CA ARG A 90 16.67 38.23 13.21
C ARG A 90 16.34 39.25 14.31
N ASP A 91 15.47 38.90 15.25
CA ASP A 91 15.01 39.81 16.30
C ASP A 91 16.17 40.23 17.23
N ALA A 92 17.10 39.32 17.52
CA ALA A 92 18.29 39.63 18.31
C ALA A 92 19.24 40.59 17.58
N PHE A 93 19.36 40.42 16.27
CA PHE A 93 20.18 41.28 15.43
C PHE A 93 19.60 42.69 15.33
N GLU A 94 18.30 42.80 15.03
CA GLU A 94 17.61 44.09 14.86
C GLU A 94 17.45 44.87 16.17
N ALA A 95 17.34 44.19 17.32
CA ALA A 95 17.18 44.83 18.62
C ALA A 95 18.47 45.45 19.20
N TYR A 96 19.65 45.22 18.59
CA TYR A 96 20.92 45.67 19.17
C TYR A 96 20.98 47.18 19.39
N GLU A 97 20.64 47.97 18.37
CA GLU A 97 20.75 49.43 18.44
C GLU A 97 19.70 50.04 19.37
N SER A 98 18.47 49.51 19.37
CA SER A 98 17.40 50.00 20.25
C SER A 98 17.71 49.72 21.73
N THR A 99 18.22 48.54 22.07
CA THR A 99 18.66 48.21 23.43
C THR A 99 19.87 49.07 23.85
N LYS A 100 20.82 49.33 22.95
CA LYS A 100 21.94 50.26 23.22
C LYS A 100 21.42 51.66 23.57
N MET A 101 20.49 52.20 22.77
CA MET A 101 19.89 53.51 23.04
C MET A 101 19.16 53.55 24.39
N GLU A 102 18.52 52.45 24.79
CA GLU A 102 17.85 52.36 26.08
C GLU A 102 18.84 52.34 27.25
N MET A 103 19.97 51.64 27.12
CA MET A 103 21.06 51.71 28.10
C MET A 103 21.65 53.13 28.22
N ASP A 104 21.82 53.83 27.10
CA ASP A 104 22.29 55.23 27.08
C ASP A 104 21.28 56.18 27.77
N LYS A 105 19.97 55.94 27.58
CA LYS A 105 18.90 56.65 28.28
C LYS A 105 18.94 56.39 29.79
N LEU A 106 19.05 55.13 30.21
CA LEU A 106 19.19 54.77 31.63
C LEU A 106 20.39 55.49 32.25
N LYS A 107 21.57 55.45 31.61
CA LYS A 107 22.75 56.19 32.11
C LYS A 107 22.45 57.67 32.32
N THR A 108 21.79 58.31 31.35
CA THR A 108 21.42 59.72 31.42
C THR A 108 20.45 60.01 32.57
N GLU A 109 19.47 59.14 32.81
CA GLU A 109 18.51 59.26 33.90
C GLU A 109 19.18 59.15 35.27
N TYR A 110 20.06 58.15 35.45
CA TYR A 110 20.79 57.95 36.70
C TYR A 110 21.84 59.06 36.96
N THR A 111 22.51 59.56 35.92
CA THR A 111 23.42 60.72 36.01
C THR A 111 22.72 61.97 36.57
N LYS A 112 21.44 62.21 36.21
CA LYS A 112 20.65 63.35 36.70
C LYS A 112 20.31 63.27 38.19
N ARG A 113 20.38 62.07 38.78
CA ARG A 113 20.09 61.85 40.21
C ARG A 113 21.27 62.17 41.14
N ALA A 114 22.48 62.35 40.59
CA ALA A 114 23.65 62.74 41.36
C ALA A 114 23.51 64.16 41.94
N ALA A 115 23.78 64.32 43.24
CA ALA A 115 23.58 65.58 43.96
C ALA A 115 24.64 66.64 43.63
N ASN A 116 25.80 66.23 43.11
CA ASN A 116 26.90 67.12 42.76
C ASN A 116 27.79 66.57 41.63
N ASP A 117 28.71 67.39 41.12
CA ASP A 117 29.59 67.05 39.99
C ASP A 117 30.64 65.98 40.32
N THR A 118 30.98 65.79 41.59
CA THR A 118 31.90 64.72 42.01
C THR A 118 31.20 63.37 41.90
N GLN A 119 30.01 63.24 42.47
CA GLN A 119 29.17 62.04 42.38
C GLN A 119 28.86 61.68 40.92
N ARG A 120 28.47 62.68 40.12
CA ARG A 120 28.17 62.51 38.69
C ARG A 120 29.36 61.95 37.92
N ARG A 121 30.57 62.51 38.08
CA ARG A 121 31.77 62.00 37.41
C ARG A 121 32.14 60.59 37.85
N MET A 122 32.04 60.29 39.15
CA MET A 122 32.32 58.95 39.68
C MET A 122 31.34 57.91 39.10
N PHE A 123 30.05 58.22 39.08
CA PHE A 123 29.02 57.37 38.49
C PHE A 123 29.23 57.17 36.99
N GLU A 124 29.41 58.25 36.23
CA GLU A 124 29.57 58.20 34.76
C GLU A 124 30.74 57.33 34.32
N GLN A 125 31.83 57.32 35.09
CA GLN A 125 33.00 56.48 34.83
C GLN A 125 32.67 54.99 34.98
N VAL A 126 32.01 54.58 36.07
CA VAL A 126 31.67 53.17 36.33
C VAL A 126 30.55 52.70 35.39
N ALA A 127 29.50 53.51 35.21
CA ALA A 127 28.40 53.21 34.31
C ALA A 127 28.85 53.07 32.85
N GLY A 128 29.81 53.89 32.41
CA GLY A 128 30.42 53.79 31.08
C GLY A 128 31.08 52.43 30.85
N GLY A 129 31.92 51.97 31.78
CA GLY A 129 32.57 50.67 31.67
C GLY A 129 31.59 49.49 31.69
N ARG A 130 30.51 49.60 32.48
CA ARG A 130 29.43 48.59 32.47
C ARG A 130 28.70 48.53 31.14
N ILE A 131 28.34 49.69 30.56
CA ILE A 131 27.72 49.76 29.24
C ILE A 131 28.62 49.11 28.20
N GLU A 132 29.90 49.45 28.18
CA GLU A 132 30.86 48.87 27.23
C GLU A 132 30.95 47.34 27.36
N SER A 133 31.02 46.82 28.60
CA SER A 133 31.00 45.38 28.85
C SER A 133 29.72 44.71 28.35
N SER A 134 28.57 45.33 28.60
CA SER A 134 27.27 44.84 28.13
C SER A 134 27.17 44.86 26.60
N LEU A 135 27.60 45.94 25.95
CA LEU A 135 27.60 46.04 24.48
C LEU A 135 28.49 44.98 23.83
N ASN A 136 29.66 44.70 24.41
CA ASN A 136 30.53 43.62 23.95
C ASN A 136 29.85 42.24 24.03
N ALA A 137 29.10 41.97 25.11
CA ALA A 137 28.36 40.73 25.26
C ALA A 137 27.14 40.66 24.31
N MET A 138 26.40 41.76 24.16
CA MET A 138 25.28 41.88 23.23
C MET A 138 25.73 41.67 21.78
N SER A 139 26.87 42.26 21.40
CA SER A 139 27.42 42.16 20.05
C SER A 139 27.76 40.72 19.68
N ARG A 140 28.36 39.96 20.62
CA ARG A 140 28.62 38.52 20.44
C ARG A 140 27.33 37.71 20.30
N HIS A 141 26.30 38.02 21.09
CA HIS A 141 24.99 37.35 20.98
C HIS A 141 24.32 37.64 19.64
N SER A 142 24.15 38.93 19.32
CA SER A 142 23.59 39.41 18.06
C SER A 142 24.30 38.82 16.83
N SER A 143 25.63 38.75 16.85
CA SER A 143 26.40 38.16 15.73
C SER A 143 26.13 36.68 15.56
N ARG A 144 26.09 35.91 16.66
CA ARG A 144 25.78 34.46 16.60
C ARG A 144 24.35 34.21 16.11
N GLU A 145 23.39 34.98 16.61
CA GLU A 145 21.99 34.87 16.21
C GLU A 145 21.77 35.30 14.75
N ARG A 146 22.51 36.31 14.28
CA ARG A 146 22.51 36.69 12.85
C ARG A 146 22.98 35.56 11.96
N VAL A 147 24.08 34.88 12.32
CA VAL A 147 24.58 33.73 11.53
C VAL A 147 23.53 32.62 11.48
N LYS A 148 22.94 32.25 12.62
CA LYS A 148 21.86 31.24 12.66
C LYS A 148 20.67 31.64 11.78
N TRP A 149 20.28 32.91 11.80
CA TRP A 149 19.20 33.41 10.95
C TRP A 149 19.54 33.28 9.47
N LEU A 150 20.73 33.74 9.04
CA LEU A 150 21.16 33.60 7.65
C LEU A 150 21.21 32.14 7.21
N ASP A 151 21.73 31.25 8.05
CA ASP A 151 21.79 29.81 7.76
C ASP A 151 20.40 29.20 7.60
N SER A 152 19.43 29.61 8.43
CA SER A 152 18.03 29.17 8.31
C SER A 152 17.36 29.67 7.03
N VAL A 153 17.69 30.89 6.59
CA VAL A 153 17.15 31.47 5.34
C VAL A 153 17.69 30.71 4.13
N ASP A 154 19.00 30.41 4.10
CA ASP A 154 19.60 29.70 2.99
C ASP A 154 19.16 28.23 2.93
N GLU A 155 18.95 27.58 4.08
CA GLU A 155 18.39 26.23 4.13
C GLU A 155 16.95 26.19 3.60
N ALA A 156 16.12 27.15 4.02
CA ALA A 156 14.75 27.29 3.51
C ALA A 156 14.76 27.54 1.99
N ARG A 157 15.65 28.42 1.51
CA ARG A 157 15.80 28.71 0.09
C ARG A 157 16.24 27.49 -0.71
N ALA A 158 17.26 26.76 -0.27
CA ALA A 158 17.69 25.53 -0.95
C ALA A 158 16.56 24.50 -1.03
N THR A 159 15.75 24.38 0.01
CA THR A 159 14.58 23.48 0.03
C THR A 159 13.50 23.93 -0.95
N GLU A 160 13.15 25.22 -0.97
CA GLU A 160 12.16 25.78 -1.89
C GLU A 160 12.60 25.64 -3.35
N GLU A 161 13.85 25.97 -3.65
CA GLU A 161 14.40 25.85 -5.01
C GLU A 161 14.47 24.39 -5.47
N SER A 162 14.72 23.43 -4.57
CA SER A 162 14.64 22.00 -4.85
C SER A 162 13.22 21.60 -5.30
N GLN A 163 12.21 22.04 -4.55
CA GLN A 163 10.80 21.77 -4.88
C GLN A 163 10.37 22.44 -6.19
N ASN A 164 10.82 23.68 -6.44
CA ASN A 164 10.55 24.40 -7.67
C ASN A 164 11.20 23.72 -8.88
N ALA A 165 12.44 23.24 -8.75
CA ALA A 165 13.11 22.48 -9.81
C ALA A 165 12.32 21.21 -10.16
N ILE A 166 11.89 20.45 -9.16
CA ILE A 166 11.09 19.24 -9.35
C ILE A 166 9.75 19.58 -10.01
N GLY A 167 9.04 20.60 -9.53
CA GLY A 167 7.76 21.02 -10.11
C GLY A 167 7.86 21.57 -11.54
N ALA A 168 9.01 22.13 -11.89
CA ALA A 168 9.30 22.71 -13.21
C ALA A 168 10.00 21.74 -14.16
N TRP A 169 10.01 20.42 -13.90
CA TRP A 169 10.78 19.45 -14.69
C TRP A 169 10.53 19.48 -16.21
N ARG A 170 9.35 19.96 -16.65
CA ARG A 170 9.00 20.14 -18.07
C ARG A 170 9.63 21.39 -18.72
N ASP A 171 10.28 22.24 -17.95
CA ASP A 171 11.03 23.44 -18.39
C ASP A 171 12.50 23.32 -17.97
N PRO A 172 13.38 22.82 -18.86
CA PRO A 172 14.80 22.63 -18.55
C PRO A 172 15.53 23.92 -18.16
N ALA A 173 15.09 25.07 -18.68
CA ALA A 173 15.69 26.36 -18.34
C ALA A 173 15.36 26.75 -16.89
N ALA A 174 14.11 26.55 -16.47
CA ALA A 174 13.69 26.78 -15.09
C ALA A 174 14.40 25.83 -14.12
N VAL A 175 14.45 24.53 -14.43
CA VAL A 175 15.18 23.52 -13.63
C VAL A 175 16.61 23.96 -13.34
N LYS A 176 17.35 24.34 -14.39
CA LYS A 176 18.75 24.78 -14.25
C LYS A 176 18.90 26.01 -13.36
N ILE A 177 17.97 26.96 -13.43
CA ILE A 177 17.99 28.17 -12.60
C ILE A 177 17.75 27.79 -11.13
N HIS A 178 16.76 26.96 -10.86
CA HIS A 178 16.39 26.54 -9.52
C HIS A 178 17.51 25.73 -8.85
N ILE A 179 18.04 24.71 -9.53
CA ILE A 179 19.18 23.90 -9.03
C ILE A 179 20.37 24.81 -8.67
N ARG A 180 20.77 25.71 -9.58
CA ARG A 180 21.89 26.62 -9.32
C ARG A 180 21.62 27.55 -8.14
N THR A 181 20.39 28.04 -8.01
CA THR A 181 20.03 28.98 -6.94
C THR A 181 20.07 28.30 -5.57
N GLY A 182 19.56 27.07 -5.48
CA GLY A 182 19.64 26.29 -4.25
C GLY A 182 21.06 25.83 -3.91
N ALA A 183 21.84 25.41 -4.91
CA ALA A 183 23.25 25.05 -4.75
C ALA A 183 24.07 26.23 -4.19
N ASN A 184 23.86 27.44 -4.71
CA ASN A 184 24.51 28.64 -4.20
C ASN A 184 24.11 28.94 -2.74
N ALA A 185 22.85 28.73 -2.36
CA ALA A 185 22.41 28.93 -0.97
C ALA A 185 23.14 27.96 0.00
N ILE A 186 23.34 26.70 -0.42
CA ILE A 186 24.14 25.72 0.35
C ILE A 186 25.60 26.18 0.47
N ALA A 187 26.20 26.63 -0.63
CA ALA A 187 27.57 27.13 -0.64
C ALA A 187 27.72 28.35 0.29
N ASP A 188 26.85 29.36 0.16
CA ASP A 188 26.86 30.58 0.99
C ASP A 188 26.77 30.26 2.49
N ARG A 189 25.96 29.26 2.87
CA ARG A 189 25.85 28.79 4.25
C ARG A 189 27.14 28.13 4.72
N LEU A 190 27.69 27.22 3.93
CA LEU A 190 28.90 26.47 4.31
C LEU A 190 30.13 27.36 4.36
N GLU A 191 30.26 28.32 3.44
CA GLU A 191 31.32 29.34 3.46
C GLU A 191 31.30 30.16 4.76
N ARG A 192 30.11 30.57 5.24
CA ARG A 192 29.98 31.29 6.52
C ARG A 192 30.44 30.46 7.72
N SER A 193 30.28 29.14 7.65
CA SER A 193 30.74 28.22 8.70
C SER A 193 32.24 27.90 8.63
N GLY A 194 32.92 28.32 7.55
CA GLY A 194 34.34 28.05 7.33
C GLY A 194 34.63 26.67 6.74
N ALA A 195 33.66 26.06 6.06
CA ALA A 195 33.84 24.79 5.36
C ALA A 195 34.94 24.91 4.27
N SER A 196 35.61 23.79 4.00
CA SER A 196 36.59 23.71 2.91
C SER A 196 35.91 23.73 1.53
N ALA A 197 36.65 24.08 0.48
CA ALA A 197 36.12 24.07 -0.88
C ALA A 197 35.67 22.66 -1.30
N GLU A 198 36.38 21.63 -0.87
CA GLU A 198 36.06 20.23 -1.10
C GLU A 198 34.75 19.82 -0.40
N GLU A 199 34.55 20.28 0.85
CA GLU A 199 33.30 20.03 1.58
C GLU A 199 32.11 20.74 0.95
N ILE A 200 32.29 21.99 0.51
CA ILE A 200 31.25 22.74 -0.21
C ILE A 200 30.87 22.00 -1.50
N GLN A 201 31.86 21.61 -2.30
CA GLN A 201 31.63 20.88 -3.55
C GLN A 201 30.87 19.58 -3.31
N SER A 202 31.29 18.78 -2.33
CA SER A 202 30.61 17.51 -2.00
C SER A 202 29.16 17.73 -1.56
N LYS A 203 28.87 18.77 -0.78
CA LYS A 203 27.50 19.07 -0.33
C LYS A 203 26.62 19.62 -1.45
N VAL A 204 27.18 20.42 -2.36
CA VAL A 204 26.48 20.89 -3.55
C VAL A 204 26.17 19.71 -4.48
N GLU A 205 27.13 18.83 -4.73
CA GLU A 205 26.95 17.64 -5.58
C GLU A 205 25.88 16.70 -5.01
N ALA A 206 25.89 16.44 -3.70
CA ALA A 206 24.83 15.67 -3.05
C ALA A 206 23.44 16.31 -3.21
N TYR A 207 23.36 17.64 -3.15
CA TYR A 207 22.12 18.38 -3.37
C TYR A 207 21.64 18.30 -4.82
N GLU A 208 22.53 18.52 -5.80
CA GLU A 208 22.21 18.41 -7.24
C GLU A 208 21.74 16.98 -7.57
N THR A 209 22.47 15.97 -7.09
CA THR A 209 22.16 14.54 -7.24
C THR A 209 20.74 14.21 -6.77
N GLN A 210 20.38 14.65 -5.56
CA GLN A 210 19.07 14.36 -4.98
C GLN A 210 17.91 15.03 -5.75
N ILE A 211 18.16 16.19 -6.39
CA ILE A 211 17.16 16.85 -7.23
C ILE A 211 17.03 16.11 -8.56
N HIS A 212 18.14 15.82 -9.23
CA HIS A 212 18.13 15.09 -10.50
C HIS A 212 17.44 13.74 -10.34
N LYS A 213 17.73 12.99 -9.27
CA LYS A 213 17.05 11.73 -8.94
C LYS A 213 15.52 11.88 -8.83
N GLN A 214 15.04 12.92 -8.15
CA GLN A 214 13.60 13.19 -8.02
C GLN A 214 12.96 13.63 -9.34
N ILE A 215 13.67 14.41 -10.15
CA ILE A 215 13.21 14.78 -11.50
C ILE A 215 13.11 13.53 -12.37
N ILE A 216 14.11 12.66 -12.35
CA ILE A 216 14.12 11.41 -13.11
C ILE A 216 12.95 10.52 -12.67
N GLY A 217 12.69 10.40 -11.37
CA GLY A 217 11.50 9.68 -10.87
C GLY A 217 10.19 10.26 -11.40
N ALA A 218 10.00 11.57 -11.29
CA ALA A 218 8.80 12.24 -11.80
C ALA A 218 8.65 12.14 -13.33
N MET A 219 9.77 12.11 -14.06
CA MET A 219 9.78 11.88 -15.50
C MET A 219 9.48 10.42 -15.83
N ALA A 220 9.96 9.47 -15.03
CA ALA A 220 9.76 8.05 -15.28
C ALA A 220 8.27 7.68 -15.17
N ASP A 221 7.56 8.25 -14.20
CA ASP A 221 6.11 8.11 -14.05
C ASP A 221 5.31 8.59 -15.29
N ASP A 222 5.81 9.59 -16.03
CA ASP A 222 5.16 10.19 -17.21
C ASP A 222 5.63 9.55 -18.52
N ASN A 223 6.94 9.39 -18.67
CA ASN A 223 7.60 8.84 -19.84
C ASN A 223 9.00 8.28 -19.47
N PRO A 224 9.11 6.96 -19.20
CA PRO A 224 10.35 6.31 -18.82
C PRO A 224 11.51 6.53 -19.82
N GLY A 225 11.21 6.55 -21.12
CA GLY A 225 12.21 6.82 -22.16
C GLY A 225 12.84 8.22 -22.06
N LYS A 226 12.04 9.26 -21.81
CA LYS A 226 12.56 10.62 -21.57
C LYS A 226 13.32 10.74 -20.26
N ALA A 227 12.90 10.02 -19.23
CA ALA A 227 13.60 9.98 -17.96
C ALA A 227 15.02 9.39 -18.12
N ARG A 228 15.16 8.34 -18.93
CA ARG A 228 16.46 7.77 -19.30
C ARG A 228 17.33 8.77 -20.07
N ALA A 229 16.79 9.43 -21.09
CA ALA A 229 17.53 10.46 -21.82
C ALA A 229 17.98 11.62 -20.93
N TYR A 230 17.15 12.03 -19.95
CA TYR A 230 17.51 13.04 -18.98
C TYR A 230 18.64 12.59 -18.04
N PHE A 231 18.59 11.33 -17.57
CA PHE A 231 19.67 10.75 -16.77
C PHE A 231 20.99 10.76 -17.53
N GLU A 232 21.00 10.30 -18.78
CA GLU A 232 22.20 10.29 -19.64
C GLU A 232 22.75 11.70 -19.90
N GLU A 233 21.88 12.71 -20.09
CA GLU A 233 22.31 14.11 -20.28
C GLU A 233 22.93 14.74 -19.02
N HIS A 234 22.54 14.27 -17.84
CA HIS A 234 22.92 14.83 -16.55
C HIS A 234 23.79 13.91 -15.69
N GLU A 235 24.31 12.82 -16.25
CA GLU A 235 25.10 11.81 -15.53
C GLU A 235 26.32 12.43 -14.81
N ASP A 236 27.02 13.36 -15.46
CA ASP A 236 28.17 14.10 -14.90
C ASP A 236 27.82 14.99 -13.69
N ARG A 237 26.54 15.22 -13.43
CA ARG A 237 26.00 16.07 -12.34
C ARG A 237 25.40 15.25 -11.20
N ILE A 238 25.48 13.92 -11.31
CA ILE A 238 24.93 12.96 -10.37
C ILE A 238 26.10 12.20 -9.80
N ASP A 239 26.12 12.05 -8.47
CA ASP A 239 27.10 11.23 -7.78
C ASP A 239 27.16 9.82 -8.38
N ALA A 240 28.38 9.35 -8.70
CA ALA A 240 28.62 8.05 -9.31
C ALA A 240 28.05 6.89 -8.49
N ASP A 241 28.00 7.02 -7.16
CA ASP A 241 27.45 5.99 -6.28
C ASP A 241 25.92 5.85 -6.45
N GLU A 242 25.23 6.89 -6.97
CA GLU A 242 23.78 6.88 -7.22
C GLU A 242 23.43 6.44 -8.64
N HIS A 243 24.40 6.33 -9.56
CA HIS A 243 24.15 5.95 -10.96
C HIS A 243 23.46 4.59 -11.08
N ALA A 244 23.96 3.58 -10.35
CA ALA A 244 23.37 2.23 -10.38
C ALA A 244 21.93 2.23 -9.86
N VAL A 245 21.65 3.00 -8.81
CA VAL A 245 20.31 3.10 -8.20
C VAL A 245 19.30 3.73 -9.16
N ILE A 246 19.72 4.79 -9.86
CA ILE A 246 18.87 5.48 -10.84
C ILE A 246 18.67 4.61 -12.09
N ALA A 247 19.71 3.90 -12.54
CA ALA A 247 19.63 2.98 -13.67
C ALA A 247 18.65 1.83 -13.39
N ASP A 248 18.75 1.20 -12.21
CA ASP A 248 17.82 0.14 -11.79
C ASP A 248 16.37 0.63 -11.74
N MET A 249 16.13 1.82 -11.17
CA MET A 249 14.80 2.44 -11.14
C MET A 249 14.23 2.64 -12.56
N LEU A 250 15.04 3.15 -13.48
CA LEU A 250 14.63 3.37 -14.86
C LEU A 250 14.40 2.05 -15.61
N GLU A 251 15.17 1.00 -15.34
CA GLU A 251 14.95 -0.32 -15.91
C GLU A 251 13.60 -0.89 -15.48
N GLU A 252 13.24 -0.77 -14.21
CA GLU A 252 11.94 -1.24 -13.71
C GLU A 252 10.76 -0.50 -14.35
N GLU A 253 10.86 0.83 -14.50
CA GLU A 253 9.80 1.64 -15.11
C GLU A 253 9.71 1.46 -16.64
N THR A 254 10.83 1.21 -17.33
CA THR A 254 10.85 0.96 -18.80
C THR A 254 10.45 -0.46 -19.18
N LEU A 255 10.52 -1.43 -18.26
CA LEU A 255 10.30 -2.84 -18.55
C LEU A 255 8.96 -3.12 -19.21
N LEU A 256 7.87 -2.49 -18.76
CA LEU A 256 6.54 -2.73 -19.32
C LEU A 256 6.43 -2.26 -20.77
N GLU A 257 6.94 -1.07 -21.07
CA GLU A 257 6.95 -0.49 -22.41
C GLU A 257 7.79 -1.36 -23.36
N GLU A 258 8.96 -1.81 -22.90
CA GLU A 258 9.83 -2.70 -23.66
C GLU A 258 9.17 -4.07 -23.93
N VAL A 259 8.54 -4.66 -22.92
CA VAL A 259 7.78 -5.92 -23.07
C VAL A 259 6.67 -5.76 -24.11
N GLN A 260 5.90 -4.67 -24.06
CA GLN A 260 4.82 -4.43 -25.01
C GLN A 260 5.34 -4.25 -26.43
N PHE A 261 6.32 -3.36 -26.62
CA PHE A 261 6.92 -3.07 -27.91
C PHE A 261 7.51 -4.33 -28.56
N MET A 262 8.31 -5.09 -27.81
CA MET A 262 8.93 -6.32 -28.31
C MET A 262 7.88 -7.40 -28.61
N SER A 263 6.85 -7.51 -27.77
CA SER A 263 5.74 -8.44 -28.03
C SER A 263 4.99 -8.08 -29.31
N ASP A 264 4.72 -6.80 -29.57
CA ASP A 264 4.06 -6.33 -30.80
C ASP A 264 4.91 -6.62 -32.06
N GLN A 265 6.22 -6.37 -31.97
CA GLN A 265 7.15 -6.69 -33.07
C GLN A 265 7.17 -8.18 -33.38
N ILE A 266 7.32 -9.04 -32.36
CA ILE A 266 7.33 -10.49 -32.54
C ILE A 266 5.98 -10.98 -33.07
N TRP A 267 4.87 -10.47 -32.51
CA TRP A 267 3.52 -10.88 -32.88
C TRP A 267 3.19 -10.56 -34.34
N SER A 268 3.62 -9.40 -34.83
CA SER A 268 3.39 -8.96 -36.21
C SER A 268 4.35 -9.61 -37.23
N HIS A 269 5.57 -9.94 -36.81
CA HIS A 269 6.59 -10.49 -37.70
C HIS A 269 6.40 -11.99 -37.99
N TYR A 270 6.02 -12.77 -36.98
CA TYR A 270 5.90 -14.23 -37.11
C TYR A 270 4.43 -14.66 -37.20
N SER A 271 4.13 -15.56 -38.13
CA SER A 271 2.76 -16.08 -38.31
C SER A 271 2.44 -17.23 -37.34
N LYS A 272 3.39 -18.13 -37.10
CA LYS A 272 3.19 -19.31 -36.24
C LYS A 272 3.52 -19.01 -34.78
N PHE A 273 2.72 -19.57 -33.88
CA PHE A 273 2.90 -19.40 -32.44
C PHE A 273 4.24 -19.94 -31.93
N GLU A 274 4.70 -21.06 -32.48
CA GLU A 274 5.98 -21.67 -32.10
C GLU A 274 7.16 -20.76 -32.43
N ASP A 275 7.11 -20.10 -33.59
CA ASP A 275 8.14 -19.16 -34.05
C ASP A 275 8.13 -17.88 -33.20
N LYS A 276 6.93 -17.37 -32.85
CA LYS A 276 6.76 -16.25 -31.90
C LYS A 276 7.41 -16.56 -30.55
N LEU A 277 7.15 -17.75 -29.99
CA LEU A 277 7.74 -18.17 -28.71
C LEU A 277 9.24 -18.42 -28.80
N ALA A 278 9.73 -18.96 -29.92
CA ALA A 278 11.16 -19.16 -30.14
C ALA A 278 11.89 -17.81 -30.15
N ALA A 279 11.36 -16.82 -30.88
CA ALA A 279 11.90 -15.46 -30.92
C ALA A 279 11.85 -14.78 -29.55
N ALA A 280 10.75 -14.89 -28.81
CA ALA A 280 10.64 -14.33 -27.47
C ALA A 280 11.67 -14.90 -26.48
N ARG A 281 12.04 -16.18 -26.65
CA ARG A 281 13.01 -16.86 -25.78
C ARG A 281 14.46 -16.47 -26.06
N THR A 282 14.76 -15.81 -27.18
CA THR A 282 16.11 -15.29 -27.45
C THR A 282 16.39 -13.97 -26.73
N LEU A 283 15.36 -13.32 -26.17
CA LEU A 283 15.51 -12.15 -25.29
C LEU A 283 16.13 -12.55 -23.94
N GLU A 284 16.54 -11.56 -23.14
CA GLU A 284 17.20 -11.79 -21.86
C GLU A 284 16.40 -11.22 -20.67
N GLY A 285 16.76 -11.65 -19.46
CA GLY A 285 16.27 -11.08 -18.20
C GLY A 285 14.74 -11.04 -18.02
N LYS A 286 14.28 -9.97 -17.36
CA LYS A 286 12.85 -9.71 -17.09
C LYS A 286 12.05 -9.45 -18.38
N VAL A 287 12.69 -8.86 -19.41
CA VAL A 287 12.05 -8.62 -20.72
C VAL A 287 11.63 -9.94 -21.37
N ARG A 288 12.51 -10.96 -21.39
CA ARG A 288 12.18 -12.30 -21.87
C ARG A 288 10.95 -12.87 -21.18
N GLU A 289 10.92 -12.82 -19.85
CA GLU A 289 9.83 -13.38 -19.05
C GLU A 289 8.50 -12.67 -19.34
N GLY A 290 8.52 -11.34 -19.41
CA GLY A 290 7.37 -10.52 -19.76
C GLY A 290 6.85 -10.82 -21.17
N VAL A 291 7.72 -10.81 -22.18
CA VAL A 291 7.33 -11.04 -23.59
C VAL A 291 6.79 -12.46 -23.79
N VAL A 292 7.42 -13.48 -23.20
CA VAL A 292 6.93 -14.87 -23.28
C VAL A 292 5.54 -14.99 -22.63
N LYS A 293 5.30 -14.30 -21.52
CA LYS A 293 3.99 -14.29 -20.86
C LYS A 293 2.95 -13.60 -21.73
N ASP A 294 3.24 -12.41 -22.26
CA ASP A 294 2.32 -11.62 -23.09
C ASP A 294 1.90 -12.38 -24.36
N ILE A 295 2.86 -12.95 -25.08
CA ILE A 295 2.58 -13.77 -26.28
C ILE A 295 1.67 -14.96 -25.97
N LYS A 296 1.85 -15.63 -24.83
CA LYS A 296 0.96 -16.74 -24.42
C LYS A 296 -0.46 -16.26 -24.11
N VAL A 297 -0.59 -15.08 -23.48
CA VAL A 297 -1.90 -14.48 -23.18
C VAL A 297 -2.62 -14.15 -24.48
N ARG A 298 -1.97 -13.44 -25.40
CA ARG A 298 -2.54 -13.10 -26.71
C ARG A 298 -2.99 -14.33 -27.50
N GLN A 299 -2.20 -15.40 -27.47
CA GLN A 299 -2.57 -16.67 -28.12
C GLN A 299 -3.80 -17.31 -27.49
N ALA A 300 -3.91 -17.28 -26.16
CA ALA A 300 -5.08 -17.80 -25.46
C ALA A 300 -6.34 -16.99 -25.78
N GLU A 301 -6.21 -15.67 -25.90
CA GLU A 301 -7.28 -14.76 -26.32
C GLU A 301 -7.72 -15.04 -27.77
N GLU A 302 -6.78 -15.15 -28.71
CA GLU A 302 -7.07 -15.49 -30.11
C GLU A 302 -7.82 -16.83 -30.22
N GLN A 303 -7.37 -17.87 -29.53
CA GLN A 303 -8.05 -19.17 -29.48
C GLN A 303 -9.43 -19.11 -28.80
N ALA A 304 -9.63 -18.21 -27.84
CA ALA A 304 -10.93 -18.02 -27.20
C ALA A 304 -11.92 -17.34 -28.17
N ILE A 305 -11.45 -16.33 -28.91
CA ILE A 305 -12.22 -15.64 -29.95
C ILE A 305 -12.59 -16.61 -31.08
N GLU A 306 -11.64 -17.41 -31.57
CA GLU A 306 -11.88 -18.44 -32.59
C GLU A 306 -12.96 -19.42 -32.14
N ARG A 307 -12.85 -19.98 -30.92
CA ARG A 307 -13.86 -20.90 -30.36
C ARG A 307 -15.23 -20.24 -30.23
N LEU A 308 -15.29 -18.97 -29.87
CA LEU A 308 -16.55 -18.23 -29.79
C LEU A 308 -17.18 -18.05 -31.18
N ASN A 309 -16.38 -17.66 -32.16
CA ASN A 309 -16.82 -17.49 -33.55
C ASN A 309 -17.30 -18.82 -34.14
N GLU A 310 -16.57 -19.91 -33.92
CA GLU A 310 -16.95 -21.27 -34.34
C GLU A 310 -18.30 -21.67 -33.75
N LYS A 311 -18.48 -21.48 -32.44
CA LYS A 311 -19.75 -21.77 -31.76
C LYS A 311 -20.90 -20.94 -32.33
N GLN A 312 -20.71 -19.63 -32.50
CA GLN A 312 -21.74 -18.76 -33.06
C GLN A 312 -22.11 -19.15 -34.49
N ALA A 313 -21.11 -19.52 -35.29
CA ALA A 313 -21.32 -19.98 -36.66
C ALA A 313 -22.10 -21.29 -36.70
N TYR A 314 -21.75 -22.22 -35.80
CA TYR A 314 -22.47 -23.47 -35.63
C TYR A 314 -23.91 -23.26 -35.17
N ASP A 315 -24.15 -22.44 -34.14
CA ASP A 315 -25.50 -22.15 -33.62
C ASP A 315 -26.41 -21.57 -34.72
N GLN A 316 -25.88 -20.69 -35.59
CA GLN A 316 -26.61 -20.16 -36.74
C GLN A 316 -26.85 -21.23 -37.82
N GLY A 317 -25.86 -22.07 -38.08
CA GLY A 317 -25.97 -23.19 -39.01
C GLY A 317 -27.03 -24.20 -38.55
N GLU A 318 -27.08 -24.50 -37.26
CA GLU A 318 -28.08 -25.36 -36.64
C GLU A 318 -29.50 -24.83 -36.89
N VAL A 319 -29.74 -23.55 -36.62
CA VAL A 319 -31.05 -22.91 -36.84
C VAL A 319 -31.48 -23.03 -38.31
N ALA A 320 -30.57 -22.78 -39.24
CA ALA A 320 -30.85 -22.90 -40.67
C ALA A 320 -31.17 -24.35 -41.08
N VAL A 321 -30.41 -25.33 -40.56
CA VAL A 321 -30.63 -26.75 -40.81
C VAL A 321 -31.97 -27.22 -40.27
N ARG A 322 -32.35 -26.80 -39.05
CA ARG A 322 -33.66 -27.09 -38.45
C ARG A 322 -34.81 -26.48 -39.25
N ASN A 323 -34.58 -25.34 -39.91
CA ASN A 323 -35.52 -24.72 -40.84
C ASN A 323 -35.50 -25.34 -42.25
N GLY A 324 -34.71 -26.40 -42.46
CA GLY A 324 -34.73 -27.23 -43.66
C GLY A 324 -33.62 -26.93 -44.68
N ALA A 325 -32.72 -25.99 -44.41
CA ALA A 325 -31.56 -25.74 -45.27
C ALA A 325 -30.58 -26.93 -45.23
N LYS A 326 -29.96 -27.27 -46.37
CA LYS A 326 -28.86 -28.23 -46.36
C LYS A 326 -27.59 -27.55 -45.83
N PRO A 327 -26.74 -28.23 -45.05
CA PRO A 327 -25.46 -27.66 -44.60
C PRO A 327 -24.57 -27.17 -45.74
N SER A 328 -24.61 -27.85 -46.90
CA SER A 328 -23.90 -27.42 -48.12
C SER A 328 -24.38 -26.09 -48.71
N GLU A 329 -25.61 -25.67 -48.40
CA GLU A 329 -26.25 -24.44 -48.88
C GLU A 329 -26.04 -23.26 -47.93
N LEU A 330 -25.41 -23.48 -46.76
CA LEU A 330 -25.10 -22.41 -45.82
C LEU A 330 -24.12 -21.38 -46.43
N PRO A 331 -24.25 -20.09 -46.06
CA PRO A 331 -23.34 -19.04 -46.53
C PRO A 331 -21.87 -19.41 -46.34
N VAL A 332 -21.02 -19.07 -47.32
CA VAL A 332 -19.58 -19.37 -47.27
C VAL A 332 -18.93 -18.76 -46.04
N SER A 333 -19.32 -17.55 -45.65
CA SER A 333 -18.84 -16.85 -44.45
C SER A 333 -19.13 -17.62 -43.15
N LEU A 334 -20.23 -18.35 -43.09
CA LEU A 334 -20.59 -19.17 -41.94
C LEU A 334 -19.80 -20.48 -41.93
N ARG A 335 -19.72 -21.13 -43.09
CA ARG A 335 -18.98 -22.39 -43.24
C ARG A 335 -17.48 -22.23 -43.01
N SER A 336 -16.89 -21.10 -43.39
CA SER A 336 -15.46 -20.82 -43.17
C SER A 336 -15.09 -20.59 -41.71
N GLN A 337 -16.07 -20.30 -40.84
CA GLN A 337 -15.86 -20.13 -39.40
C GLN A 337 -16.05 -21.44 -38.62
N MET A 338 -16.55 -22.49 -39.28
CA MET A 338 -16.74 -23.82 -38.69
C MET A 338 -15.60 -24.74 -39.09
N ASP A 339 -15.23 -25.64 -38.20
CA ASP A 339 -14.33 -26.74 -38.53
C ASP A 339 -15.06 -27.90 -39.21
N ALA A 340 -14.30 -28.91 -39.66
CA ALA A 340 -14.85 -30.07 -40.35
C ALA A 340 -15.81 -30.88 -39.47
N ASP A 341 -15.55 -30.98 -38.17
CA ASP A 341 -16.38 -31.72 -37.22
C ASP A 341 -17.73 -31.03 -37.01
N SER A 342 -17.74 -29.69 -36.89
CA SER A 342 -18.94 -28.87 -36.81
C SER A 342 -19.80 -28.99 -38.07
N LEU A 343 -19.19 -28.95 -39.26
CA LEU A 343 -19.93 -29.16 -40.52
C LEU A 343 -20.51 -30.57 -40.62
N THR A 344 -19.73 -31.59 -40.23
CA THR A 344 -20.18 -32.99 -40.21
C THR A 344 -21.34 -33.19 -39.23
N ALA A 345 -21.30 -32.53 -38.07
CA ALA A 345 -22.38 -32.57 -37.09
C ALA A 345 -23.67 -31.95 -37.65
N LEU A 346 -23.58 -30.84 -38.39
CA LEU A 346 -24.73 -30.25 -39.09
C LEU A 346 -25.31 -31.19 -40.16
N ASP A 347 -24.46 -31.92 -40.90
CA ASP A 347 -24.90 -32.93 -41.86
C ASP A 347 -25.63 -34.10 -41.18
N ARG A 348 -25.09 -34.62 -40.06
CA ARG A 348 -25.78 -35.66 -39.27
C ARG A 348 -27.12 -35.16 -38.74
N LEU A 349 -27.15 -33.94 -38.20
CA LEU A 349 -28.38 -33.32 -37.71
C LEU A 349 -29.41 -33.17 -38.83
N TYR A 350 -29.01 -32.71 -40.01
CA TYR A 350 -29.90 -32.59 -41.18
C TYR A 350 -30.52 -33.94 -41.56
N VAL A 351 -29.71 -34.99 -41.65
CA VAL A 351 -30.19 -36.35 -41.96
C VAL A 351 -31.17 -36.83 -40.90
N LYS A 352 -30.86 -36.64 -39.62
CA LYS A 352 -31.74 -37.03 -38.50
C LYS A 352 -33.10 -36.33 -38.58
N ILE A 353 -33.10 -35.01 -38.80
CA ILE A 353 -34.33 -34.22 -38.96
C ILE A 353 -35.14 -34.68 -40.17
N LYS A 354 -34.50 -34.97 -41.31
CA LYS A 354 -35.19 -35.45 -42.51
C LYS A 354 -35.75 -36.86 -42.39
N SER A 355 -35.10 -37.72 -41.59
CA SER A 355 -35.59 -39.07 -41.32
C SER A 355 -36.85 -39.09 -40.43
N GLY A 356 -37.11 -38.02 -39.68
CA GLY A 356 -38.22 -37.95 -38.72
C GLY A 356 -37.94 -38.68 -37.40
N ASP A 357 -36.73 -39.23 -37.24
CA ASP A 357 -36.31 -39.86 -36.00
C ASP A 357 -36.26 -38.84 -34.85
N PRO A 358 -36.77 -39.18 -33.66
CA PRO A 358 -36.58 -38.34 -32.49
C PRO A 358 -35.08 -38.27 -32.13
N ILE A 359 -34.62 -37.07 -31.79
CA ILE A 359 -33.30 -36.89 -31.16
C ILE A 359 -33.52 -37.23 -29.69
N VAL A 360 -32.97 -38.36 -29.26
CA VAL A 360 -33.04 -38.85 -27.88
C VAL A 360 -31.63 -38.98 -27.31
N THR A 361 -31.46 -38.65 -26.04
CA THR A 361 -30.17 -38.77 -25.37
C THR A 361 -29.74 -40.23 -25.31
N VAL A 362 -28.62 -40.56 -25.96
CA VAL A 362 -28.02 -41.89 -25.89
C VAL A 362 -27.46 -42.13 -24.47
N PRO A 363 -28.00 -43.09 -23.68
CA PRO A 363 -27.63 -43.24 -22.26
C PRO A 363 -26.15 -43.51 -22.03
N ASP A 364 -25.51 -44.34 -22.87
CA ASP A 364 -24.09 -44.65 -22.74
C ASP A 364 -23.21 -43.44 -23.00
N LEU A 365 -23.59 -42.61 -23.98
CA LEU A 365 -22.87 -41.39 -24.33
C LEU A 365 -22.98 -40.35 -23.21
N TRP A 366 -24.19 -40.16 -22.69
CA TRP A 366 -24.46 -39.32 -21.53
C TRP A 366 -23.62 -39.73 -20.31
N ASN A 367 -23.68 -41.00 -19.94
CA ASN A 367 -22.94 -41.56 -18.82
C ASN A 367 -21.42 -41.44 -19.03
N SER A 368 -20.94 -41.62 -20.27
CA SER A 368 -19.52 -41.47 -20.60
C SER A 368 -19.02 -40.05 -20.37
N PHE A 369 -19.80 -39.02 -20.75
CA PHE A 369 -19.41 -37.63 -20.55
C PHE A 369 -19.49 -37.21 -19.08
N GLN A 370 -20.50 -37.68 -18.34
CA GLN A 370 -20.56 -37.47 -16.90
C GLN A 370 -19.38 -38.12 -16.16
N SER A 371 -19.03 -39.35 -16.56
CA SER A 371 -17.87 -40.06 -16.02
C SER A 371 -16.56 -39.36 -16.39
N MET A 372 -16.42 -38.90 -17.65
CA MET A 372 -15.24 -38.18 -18.13
C MET A 372 -15.05 -36.86 -17.37
N ALA A 373 -16.12 -36.10 -17.14
CA ALA A 373 -16.07 -34.86 -16.36
C ALA A 373 -15.51 -35.05 -14.94
N TYR A 374 -15.59 -36.26 -14.40
CA TYR A 374 -15.07 -36.62 -13.08
C TYR A 374 -13.68 -37.30 -13.13
N THR A 375 -13.49 -38.23 -14.07
CA THR A 375 -12.29 -39.08 -14.14
C THR A 375 -11.15 -38.44 -14.95
N ASP A 376 -11.49 -37.64 -15.96
CA ASP A 376 -10.56 -36.86 -16.77
C ASP A 376 -11.19 -35.51 -17.15
N PRO A 377 -11.26 -34.57 -16.19
CA PRO A 377 -11.88 -33.27 -16.41
C PRO A 377 -11.20 -32.49 -17.55
N GLU A 378 -9.89 -32.67 -17.74
CA GLU A 378 -9.16 -31.99 -18.81
C GLU A 378 -9.56 -32.51 -20.20
N ALA A 379 -9.74 -33.81 -20.37
CA ALA A 379 -10.29 -34.37 -21.61
C ALA A 379 -11.73 -33.92 -21.83
N PHE A 380 -12.57 -33.92 -20.78
CA PHE A 380 -13.96 -33.47 -20.88
C PHE A 380 -14.07 -32.00 -21.31
N LEU A 381 -13.20 -31.13 -20.78
CA LEU A 381 -13.18 -29.71 -21.14
C LEU A 381 -12.80 -29.44 -22.60
N LYS A 382 -12.17 -30.41 -23.28
CA LYS A 382 -11.81 -30.35 -24.71
C LYS A 382 -12.92 -30.85 -25.62
N VAL A 383 -13.96 -31.52 -25.09
CA VAL A 383 -15.08 -32.02 -25.88
C VAL A 383 -15.88 -30.84 -26.46
N LYS A 384 -16.10 -30.86 -27.78
CA LYS A 384 -16.97 -29.92 -28.48
C LYS A 384 -18.43 -30.36 -28.36
N LEU A 385 -19.08 -29.99 -27.27
CA LEU A 385 -20.45 -30.42 -26.99
C LEU A 385 -21.45 -30.03 -28.09
N HIS A 386 -21.23 -28.91 -28.80
CA HIS A 386 -22.12 -28.48 -29.88
C HIS A 386 -22.24 -29.52 -31.00
N THR A 387 -21.24 -30.36 -31.21
CA THR A 387 -21.26 -31.39 -32.26
C THR A 387 -22.09 -32.64 -31.91
N LEU A 388 -22.73 -32.68 -30.74
CA LEU A 388 -23.47 -33.84 -30.22
C LEU A 388 -24.99 -33.71 -30.34
N GLN A 389 -25.48 -32.67 -31.01
CA GLN A 389 -26.91 -32.36 -31.09
C GLN A 389 -27.76 -33.39 -31.86
N ASP A 390 -27.14 -34.30 -32.61
CA ASP A 390 -27.81 -35.44 -33.23
C ASP A 390 -28.00 -36.65 -32.28
N GLN A 391 -27.35 -36.62 -31.11
CA GLN A 391 -27.21 -37.76 -30.19
C GLN A 391 -27.60 -37.45 -28.73
N ILE A 392 -27.73 -36.17 -28.38
CA ILE A 392 -28.08 -35.71 -27.04
C ILE A 392 -29.18 -34.65 -27.15
N GLU A 393 -30.23 -34.80 -26.34
CA GLU A 393 -31.30 -33.81 -26.28
C GLU A 393 -30.79 -32.47 -25.72
N LYS A 394 -31.43 -31.38 -26.14
CA LYS A 394 -31.03 -30.04 -25.73
C LYS A 394 -30.92 -29.84 -24.20
N PRO A 395 -31.88 -30.30 -23.37
CA PRO A 395 -31.77 -30.14 -21.91
C PRO A 395 -30.55 -30.83 -21.31
N ASP A 396 -30.18 -32.00 -21.85
CA ASP A 396 -29.00 -32.74 -21.41
C ASP A 396 -27.73 -32.08 -21.92
N LEU A 397 -27.73 -31.59 -23.16
CA LEU A 397 -26.59 -30.84 -23.68
C LEU A 397 -26.31 -29.57 -22.88
N ASP A 398 -27.36 -28.84 -22.48
CA ASP A 398 -27.26 -27.66 -21.61
C ASP A 398 -26.65 -28.01 -20.25
N ARG A 399 -26.99 -29.18 -19.68
CA ARG A 399 -26.36 -29.69 -18.45
C ARG A 399 -24.86 -29.96 -18.64
N LEU A 400 -24.44 -30.55 -19.77
CA LEU A 400 -23.01 -30.74 -20.06
C LEU A 400 -22.26 -29.42 -20.26
N TYR A 401 -22.90 -28.41 -20.85
CA TYR A 401 -22.34 -27.06 -20.94
C TYR A 401 -22.17 -26.42 -19.57
N SER A 402 -23.18 -26.52 -18.70
CA SER A 402 -23.09 -26.07 -17.31
C SER A 402 -21.95 -26.78 -16.58
N LEU A 403 -21.76 -28.08 -16.83
CA LEU A 403 -20.69 -28.88 -16.25
C LEU A 403 -19.31 -28.40 -16.71
N GLN A 404 -19.11 -28.17 -18.02
CA GLN A 404 -17.87 -27.59 -18.53
C GLN A 404 -17.62 -26.19 -17.98
N ARG A 405 -18.66 -25.37 -17.80
CA ARG A 405 -18.54 -24.03 -17.23
C ARG A 405 -18.07 -24.08 -15.76
N ALA A 406 -18.68 -24.95 -14.96
CA ALA A 406 -18.30 -25.15 -13.56
C ALA A 406 -16.85 -25.64 -13.42
N LEU A 407 -16.41 -26.54 -14.31
CA LEU A 407 -15.03 -27.03 -14.31
C LEU A 407 -13.99 -25.98 -14.77
N ARG A 408 -14.41 -24.96 -15.51
CA ARG A 408 -13.57 -23.81 -15.91
C ARG A 408 -13.55 -22.68 -14.88
N GLY A 409 -14.46 -22.68 -13.90
CA GLY A 409 -14.60 -21.67 -12.85
C GLY A 409 -13.56 -21.77 -11.72
N SER A 410 -13.42 -20.71 -10.92
CA SER A 410 -12.53 -20.68 -9.74
C SER A 410 -13.09 -21.51 -8.57
N SER A 411 -12.29 -21.69 -7.50
CA SER A 411 -12.51 -22.62 -6.37
C SER A 411 -13.91 -22.64 -5.72
N THR A 412 -14.69 -21.56 -5.80
CA THR A 412 -16.08 -21.50 -5.32
C THR A 412 -17.07 -22.36 -6.12
N ASP A 413 -16.80 -22.66 -7.40
CA ASP A 413 -17.65 -23.58 -8.20
C ASP A 413 -17.28 -25.06 -7.97
N ARG A 414 -16.09 -25.34 -7.43
CA ARG A 414 -15.75 -26.70 -6.93
C ARG A 414 -16.57 -27.08 -5.70
N ASP A 415 -16.98 -26.10 -4.89
CA ASP A 415 -17.83 -26.35 -3.71
C ASP A 415 -19.24 -26.81 -4.08
N TYR A 416 -19.75 -26.43 -5.26
CA TYR A 416 -21.01 -26.94 -5.81
C TYR A 416 -20.97 -28.46 -6.03
N PHE A 417 -19.82 -29.03 -6.41
CA PHE A 417 -19.63 -30.48 -6.52
C PHE A 417 -19.58 -31.19 -5.16
N THR A 418 -19.18 -30.48 -4.10
CA THR A 418 -19.23 -30.99 -2.71
C THR A 418 -20.68 -31.01 -2.20
N GLU A 419 -21.53 -30.09 -2.66
CA GLU A 419 -22.94 -29.97 -2.29
C GLU A 419 -23.86 -31.05 -2.91
N VAL A 420 -23.40 -31.71 -3.99
CA VAL A 420 -24.05 -32.87 -4.65
C VAL A 420 -23.97 -34.16 -3.79
N GLN A 421 -23.33 -34.13 -2.62
CA GLN A 421 -23.15 -35.31 -1.75
C GLN A 421 -24.41 -35.79 -1.00
N ASP A 422 -25.45 -34.96 -0.83
CA ASP A 422 -26.67 -35.30 -0.09
C ASP A 422 -27.83 -35.71 -1.03
N LEU A 423 -28.36 -36.92 -0.83
CA LEU A 423 -29.53 -37.45 -1.57
C LEU A 423 -30.71 -36.48 -1.46
N ARG A 424 -30.82 -35.79 -0.32
CA ARG A 424 -31.86 -34.81 -0.07
C ARG A 424 -31.76 -33.60 -1.01
N THR A 425 -30.57 -33.11 -1.29
CA THR A 425 -30.37 -31.99 -2.22
C THR A 425 -30.77 -32.39 -3.64
N GLN A 426 -30.41 -33.60 -4.06
CA GLN A 426 -30.73 -34.12 -5.39
C GLN A 426 -32.24 -34.32 -5.58
N VAL A 427 -32.95 -34.88 -4.59
CA VAL A 427 -34.41 -35.00 -4.64
C VAL A 427 -35.08 -33.63 -4.62
N ASN A 428 -34.61 -32.69 -3.79
CA ASN A 428 -35.18 -31.35 -3.70
C ASN A 428 -35.12 -30.58 -5.03
N GLN A 429 -34.15 -30.86 -5.89
CA GLN A 429 -34.04 -30.22 -7.21
C GLN A 429 -35.11 -30.68 -8.21
N LEU A 430 -35.77 -31.82 -7.96
CA LEU A 430 -36.81 -32.37 -8.84
C LEU A 430 -38.20 -31.80 -8.56
N PHE A 431 -38.40 -31.13 -7.43
CA PHE A 431 -39.70 -30.61 -7.00
C PHE A 431 -39.66 -29.09 -6.81
N LYS A 432 -40.68 -28.40 -7.31
CA LYS A 432 -40.85 -26.95 -7.09
C LYS A 432 -41.14 -26.62 -5.62
N ASP A 433 -41.88 -27.49 -4.94
CA ASP A 433 -42.10 -27.42 -3.50
C ASP A 433 -41.47 -28.62 -2.81
N THR A 434 -40.34 -28.38 -2.14
CA THR A 434 -39.57 -29.40 -1.40
C THR A 434 -40.32 -30.00 -0.21
N LYS A 435 -41.48 -29.45 0.17
CA LYS A 435 -42.35 -29.95 1.22
C LYS A 435 -43.63 -30.61 0.68
N SER A 436 -43.76 -30.75 -0.64
CA SER A 436 -44.90 -31.47 -1.21
C SER A 436 -44.91 -32.92 -0.73
N GLU A 437 -46.11 -33.51 -0.69
CA GLU A 437 -46.27 -34.92 -0.31
C GLU A 437 -45.46 -35.84 -1.22
N GLU A 438 -45.39 -35.52 -2.52
CA GLU A 438 -44.59 -36.25 -3.52
C GLU A 438 -43.08 -36.14 -3.25
N ALA A 439 -42.60 -34.94 -2.89
CA ALA A 439 -41.19 -34.74 -2.54
C ALA A 439 -40.83 -35.55 -1.28
N ILE A 440 -41.70 -35.55 -0.27
CA ILE A 440 -41.50 -36.31 0.98
C ILE A 440 -41.50 -37.82 0.69
N GLN A 441 -42.43 -38.31 -0.12
CA GLN A 441 -42.49 -39.72 -0.52
C GLN A 441 -41.25 -40.14 -1.32
N MET A 442 -40.80 -39.29 -2.23
CA MET A 442 -39.57 -39.49 -3.00
C MET A 442 -38.34 -39.59 -2.10
N HIS A 443 -38.20 -38.69 -1.11
CA HIS A 443 -37.11 -38.74 -0.13
C HIS A 443 -37.11 -40.07 0.64
N GLN A 444 -38.28 -40.52 1.09
CA GLN A 444 -38.42 -41.76 1.84
C GLN A 444 -38.04 -42.98 0.99
N ARG A 445 -38.54 -43.06 -0.25
CA ARG A 445 -38.22 -44.14 -1.20
C ARG A 445 -36.74 -44.19 -1.56
N VAL A 446 -36.15 -43.06 -1.93
CA VAL A 446 -34.71 -42.97 -2.25
C VAL A 446 -33.86 -43.37 -1.04
N GLN A 447 -34.17 -42.88 0.15
CA GLN A 447 -33.39 -43.19 1.35
C GLN A 447 -33.46 -44.68 1.72
N MET A 448 -34.64 -45.30 1.57
CA MET A 448 -34.85 -46.72 1.83
C MET A 448 -34.06 -47.58 0.83
N LYS A 449 -34.16 -47.29 -0.48
CA LYS A 449 -33.39 -47.99 -1.52
C LYS A 449 -31.88 -47.82 -1.31
N ALA A 450 -31.44 -46.62 -0.92
CA ALA A 450 -30.04 -46.34 -0.66
C ALA A 450 -29.52 -47.20 0.49
N THR A 451 -30.25 -47.22 1.61
CA THR A 451 -29.88 -47.99 2.81
C THR A 451 -29.81 -49.49 2.51
N LYS A 452 -30.78 -50.02 1.76
CA LYS A 452 -30.78 -51.43 1.32
C LYS A 452 -29.57 -51.74 0.44
N ARG A 453 -29.30 -50.90 -0.55
CA ARG A 453 -28.18 -51.11 -1.48
C ARG A 453 -26.83 -51.01 -0.80
N GLU A 454 -26.67 -50.09 0.16
CA GLU A 454 -25.47 -50.01 0.99
C GLU A 454 -25.24 -51.27 1.84
N ALA A 455 -26.32 -51.84 2.37
CA ALA A 455 -26.27 -53.09 3.13
C ALA A 455 -25.89 -54.30 2.24
N GLU A 456 -26.45 -54.40 1.03
CA GLU A 456 -26.11 -55.43 0.04
C GLU A 456 -24.64 -55.36 -0.40
N LEU A 457 -24.14 -54.15 -0.63
CA LEU A 457 -22.78 -53.91 -1.12
C LEU A 457 -21.72 -53.91 0.00
N ASN A 458 -22.15 -53.89 1.26
CA ASN A 458 -21.30 -53.71 2.44
C ASN A 458 -20.36 -52.49 2.31
N ARG A 459 -20.83 -51.42 1.66
CA ARG A 459 -20.12 -50.14 1.50
C ARG A 459 -21.12 -49.01 1.25
N LYS A 460 -20.69 -47.77 1.48
CA LYS A 460 -21.49 -46.59 1.11
C LYS A 460 -21.65 -46.46 -0.40
N LEU A 461 -22.79 -45.91 -0.82
CA LEU A 461 -23.01 -45.58 -2.23
C LEU A 461 -22.11 -44.42 -2.63
N THR A 462 -21.49 -44.56 -3.78
CA THR A 462 -20.77 -43.48 -4.45
C THR A 462 -21.76 -42.38 -4.88
N PRO A 463 -21.29 -41.14 -5.11
CA PRO A 463 -22.16 -40.06 -5.59
C PRO A 463 -22.91 -40.40 -6.89
N VAL A 464 -22.27 -41.16 -7.79
CA VAL A 464 -22.88 -41.63 -9.05
C VAL A 464 -24.02 -42.62 -8.77
N GLU A 465 -23.80 -43.58 -7.88
CA GLU A 465 -24.84 -44.56 -7.49
C GLU A 465 -26.01 -43.89 -6.76
N LYS A 466 -25.74 -42.84 -5.98
CA LYS A 466 -26.78 -42.02 -5.34
C LYS A 466 -27.64 -41.28 -6.36
N MET A 467 -27.02 -40.69 -7.39
CA MET A 467 -27.73 -39.98 -8.45
C MET A 467 -28.54 -40.92 -9.36
N GLN A 468 -27.98 -42.09 -9.70
CA GLN A 468 -28.72 -43.14 -10.40
C GLN A 468 -29.95 -43.56 -9.61
N LEU A 469 -29.79 -43.78 -8.31
CA LEU A 469 -30.90 -44.17 -7.45
C LEU A 469 -32.02 -43.11 -7.41
N VAL A 470 -31.67 -41.82 -7.36
CA VAL A 470 -32.66 -40.73 -7.45
C VAL A 470 -33.36 -40.73 -8.81
N ASN A 471 -32.63 -40.90 -9.90
CA ASN A 471 -33.21 -40.91 -11.25
C ASN A 471 -34.12 -42.12 -11.50
N ASP A 472 -33.68 -43.31 -11.07
CA ASP A 472 -34.47 -44.54 -11.19
C ASP A 472 -35.79 -44.39 -10.44
N THR A 473 -35.72 -43.89 -9.21
CA THR A 473 -36.90 -43.70 -8.35
C THR A 473 -37.87 -42.64 -8.92
N TYR A 474 -37.37 -41.66 -9.69
CA TYR A 474 -38.19 -40.61 -10.30
C TYR A 474 -38.80 -41.02 -11.66
N ARG A 475 -38.38 -42.16 -12.21
CA ARG A 475 -38.78 -42.61 -13.55
C ARG A 475 -40.28 -42.93 -13.61
N GLU A 476 -40.90 -42.65 -14.74
CA GLU A 476 -42.28 -43.03 -15.03
C GLU A 476 -42.40 -44.49 -15.48
N VAL A 477 -43.39 -45.18 -14.93
CA VAL A 477 -43.74 -46.58 -15.20
C VAL A 477 -45.18 -46.65 -15.69
N VAL A 478 -45.45 -47.54 -16.64
CA VAL A 478 -46.81 -47.75 -17.18
C VAL A 478 -47.65 -48.52 -16.17
N THR A 479 -48.74 -47.91 -15.72
CA THR A 479 -49.65 -48.48 -14.71
C THR A 479 -50.95 -49.01 -15.31
N ASP A 480 -51.34 -48.53 -16.50
CA ASP A 480 -52.51 -49.00 -17.25
C ASP A 480 -52.29 -48.74 -18.75
N ARG A 481 -52.40 -49.78 -19.59
CA ARG A 481 -52.27 -49.66 -21.05
C ARG A 481 -53.60 -49.38 -21.74
N GLY A 482 -53.79 -48.13 -22.16
CA GLY A 482 -54.97 -47.71 -22.92
C GLY A 482 -54.85 -47.94 -24.43
N PHE A 483 -55.99 -47.86 -25.13
CA PHE A 483 -56.06 -48.07 -26.59
C PHE A 483 -55.38 -46.98 -27.43
N ILE A 484 -55.19 -45.77 -26.87
CA ILE A 484 -54.63 -44.59 -27.58
C ILE A 484 -53.50 -43.91 -26.77
N TRP A 485 -53.46 -44.07 -25.44
CA TRP A 485 -52.37 -43.62 -24.58
C TRP A 485 -52.27 -44.50 -23.33
N ASP A 486 -51.06 -44.65 -22.80
CA ASP A 486 -50.80 -45.36 -21.54
C ASP A 486 -50.92 -44.38 -20.36
N ALA A 487 -51.50 -44.83 -19.25
CA ALA A 487 -51.38 -44.14 -17.98
C ALA A 487 -50.01 -44.46 -17.35
N ARG A 488 -49.31 -43.41 -16.91
CA ARG A 488 -47.97 -43.50 -16.32
C ARG A 488 -47.96 -42.82 -14.95
N LYS A 489 -47.26 -43.42 -14.00
CA LYS A 489 -46.97 -42.83 -12.69
C LYS A 489 -45.48 -42.94 -12.42
N ARG A 490 -44.94 -42.06 -11.58
CA ARG A 490 -43.54 -42.21 -11.15
C ARG A 490 -43.42 -43.41 -10.23
N GLU A 491 -42.29 -44.11 -10.27
CA GLU A 491 -42.09 -45.35 -9.53
C GLU A 491 -42.44 -45.20 -8.03
N PHE A 492 -42.02 -44.07 -7.42
CA PHE A 492 -42.30 -43.78 -6.01
C PHE A 492 -43.78 -43.53 -5.67
N GLU A 493 -44.63 -43.24 -6.66
CA GLU A 493 -46.06 -42.95 -6.50
C GLU A 493 -46.93 -44.23 -6.57
N ILE A 494 -46.33 -45.37 -6.89
CA ILE A 494 -47.04 -46.65 -7.06
C ILE A 494 -47.25 -47.28 -5.69
N THR A 495 -48.51 -47.51 -5.32
CA THR A 495 -48.92 -48.20 -4.10
C THR A 495 -49.87 -49.35 -4.44
N ALA A 496 -49.94 -50.37 -3.59
CA ALA A 496 -50.85 -51.51 -3.76
C ALA A 496 -51.33 -52.00 -2.39
N GLU A 497 -52.66 -52.07 -2.21
CA GLU A 497 -53.24 -52.44 -0.92
C GLU A 497 -52.79 -53.85 -0.48
N GLY A 498 -52.33 -53.97 0.77
CA GLY A 498 -51.87 -55.25 1.34
C GLY A 498 -50.50 -55.73 0.87
N VAL A 499 -49.78 -54.96 0.04
CA VAL A 499 -48.41 -55.25 -0.40
C VAL A 499 -47.45 -54.29 0.33
N PRO A 500 -46.40 -54.79 1.01
CA PRO A 500 -45.40 -53.93 1.62
C PRO A 500 -44.66 -53.10 0.56
N ASP A 501 -44.52 -51.79 0.77
CA ASP A 501 -43.91 -50.85 -0.18
C ASP A 501 -42.52 -51.28 -0.68
N PHE A 502 -41.70 -51.89 0.18
CA PHE A 502 -40.37 -52.35 -0.19
C PHE A 502 -40.35 -53.53 -1.18
N LEU A 503 -41.47 -54.25 -1.32
CA LEU A 503 -41.64 -55.31 -2.31
C LEU A 503 -42.30 -54.80 -3.59
N ILE A 504 -43.01 -53.67 -3.53
CA ILE A 504 -43.65 -53.07 -4.70
C ILE A 504 -42.58 -52.74 -5.74
N ASP A 505 -41.46 -52.13 -5.35
CA ASP A 505 -40.37 -51.78 -6.28
C ASP A 505 -39.81 -53.00 -7.02
N GLU A 506 -39.56 -54.10 -6.30
CA GLU A 506 -39.04 -55.34 -6.89
C GLU A 506 -40.06 -55.98 -7.83
N ILE A 507 -41.32 -55.99 -7.43
CA ILE A 507 -42.42 -56.51 -8.24
C ILE A 507 -42.61 -55.68 -9.51
N VAL A 508 -42.53 -54.35 -9.42
CA VAL A 508 -42.64 -53.45 -10.57
C VAL A 508 -41.55 -53.75 -11.60
N VAL A 509 -40.30 -53.91 -11.15
CA VAL A 509 -39.18 -54.29 -12.05
C VAL A 509 -39.44 -55.65 -12.71
N VAL A 510 -39.93 -56.64 -11.97
CA VAL A 510 -40.26 -57.96 -12.53
C VAL A 510 -41.38 -57.86 -13.56
N LEU A 511 -42.45 -57.12 -13.27
CA LEU A 511 -43.56 -56.91 -14.19
C LEU A 511 -43.09 -56.22 -15.48
N GLU A 512 -42.22 -55.22 -15.39
CA GLU A 512 -41.63 -54.54 -16.56
C GLU A 512 -40.76 -55.49 -17.40
N LEU A 513 -39.92 -56.32 -16.76
CA LEU A 513 -39.10 -57.32 -17.45
C LEU A 513 -39.95 -58.37 -18.17
N GLU A 514 -41.12 -58.69 -17.61
CA GLU A 514 -42.12 -59.57 -18.21
C GLU A 514 -43.03 -58.84 -19.20
N GLY A 515 -42.81 -57.55 -19.44
CA GLY A 515 -43.57 -56.72 -20.38
C GLY A 515 -45.00 -56.41 -19.92
N MET A 516 -45.30 -56.65 -18.65
CA MET A 516 -46.58 -56.39 -17.99
C MET A 516 -46.63 -54.97 -17.40
N GLU A 517 -47.85 -54.45 -17.25
CA GLU A 517 -48.08 -53.16 -16.59
C GLU A 517 -48.02 -53.31 -15.06
N ALA A 518 -47.53 -52.27 -14.40
CA ALA A 518 -47.47 -52.17 -12.95
C ALA A 518 -48.83 -51.72 -12.36
N SER A 519 -49.92 -52.34 -12.79
CA SER A 519 -51.25 -52.09 -12.23
C SER A 519 -51.34 -52.66 -10.81
N GLU A 520 -52.18 -52.06 -9.96
CA GLU A 520 -52.37 -52.52 -8.58
C GLU A 520 -52.76 -54.01 -8.52
N GLU A 521 -53.62 -54.47 -9.44
CA GLU A 521 -54.02 -55.87 -9.57
C GLU A 521 -52.83 -56.78 -9.89
N ASN A 522 -51.97 -56.37 -10.84
CA ASN A 522 -50.77 -57.14 -11.20
C ASN A 522 -49.75 -57.18 -10.07
N ILE A 523 -49.58 -56.07 -9.33
CA ILE A 523 -48.69 -56.00 -8.18
C ILE A 523 -49.20 -56.92 -7.06
N GLN A 524 -50.49 -56.88 -6.74
CA GLN A 524 -51.09 -57.77 -5.74
C GLN A 524 -50.99 -59.25 -6.17
N LYS A 525 -51.18 -59.54 -7.45
CA LYS A 525 -51.09 -60.91 -7.99
C LYS A 525 -49.66 -61.44 -7.93
N ALA A 526 -48.67 -60.65 -8.34
CA ALA A 526 -47.26 -60.99 -8.24
C ALA A 526 -46.83 -61.16 -6.77
N TYR A 527 -47.31 -60.31 -5.87
CA TYR A 527 -47.06 -60.44 -4.43
C TYR A 527 -47.66 -61.73 -3.86
N ARG A 528 -48.91 -62.08 -4.19
CA ARG A 528 -49.55 -63.34 -3.76
C ARG A 528 -48.79 -64.56 -4.28
N ALA A 529 -48.28 -64.50 -5.51
CA ALA A 529 -47.44 -65.54 -6.09
C ALA A 529 -46.09 -65.69 -5.35
N MET A 530 -45.47 -64.57 -4.98
CA MET A 530 -44.22 -64.52 -4.22
C MET A 530 -44.38 -65.07 -2.78
N MET A 531 -45.55 -64.85 -2.17
CA MET A 531 -45.88 -65.31 -0.81
C MET A 531 -46.45 -66.74 -0.73
N GLY A 532 -46.63 -67.43 -1.87
CA GLY A 532 -47.02 -68.84 -1.92
C GLY A 532 -48.47 -69.16 -1.54
N ALA A 533 -49.41 -68.21 -1.68
CA ALA A 533 -50.83 -68.46 -1.41
C ALA A 533 -51.50 -69.16 -2.62
N PRO A 534 -52.21 -70.29 -2.45
CA PRO A 534 -52.90 -70.95 -3.55
C PRO A 534 -54.08 -70.09 -4.04
N ASN A 535 -54.19 -69.92 -5.35
CA ASN A 535 -55.26 -69.18 -6.02
C ASN A 535 -56.65 -69.62 -5.54
N GLY A 536 -57.31 -68.79 -4.72
CA GLY A 536 -58.73 -68.92 -4.42
C GLY A 536 -59.57 -68.43 -5.60
N ARG A 537 -60.51 -69.27 -6.04
CA ARG A 537 -61.54 -68.97 -7.04
C ARG A 537 -62.44 -67.80 -6.63
#